data_AF-A0AAV5MYR1-F1
#
_entry.id   AF-A0AAV5MYR1-F1
#
_cell.length_a   1.000
_cell.length_b   1.000
_cell.length_c   1.000
_cell.angle_alpha   90.00
_cell.angle_beta   90.00
_cell.angle_gamma   90.00
#
_symmetry.space_group_name_H-M   'P 1'
#
loop_
_entity.id
_entity.type
_entity.pdbx_description
1 polymer ?
#
loop_
_entity_poly.entity_id
_entity_poly.type
_entity_poly.pdbx_seq_one_letter_code
_entity_poly.pdbx_strand_id
1 'polypeptide(L)' 'MRITIEAEDENAAIWGMVFANSFISQKRDGDGTADSWGFFKKSWTHHGTVTKKKNGNISVKCWENKGDAA' A
#
# COMPACT_ATOMS: atom_id res chain seq x y z
N MET A 1 -4.20 13.02 -9.83
CA MET A 1 -3.67 11.82 -9.15
C MET A 1 -4.85 10.93 -8.78
N ARG A 2 -4.87 9.68 -9.26
CA ARG A 2 -5.86 8.66 -8.86
C ARG A 2 -5.19 7.60 -7.99
N ILE A 3 -5.87 7.19 -6.91
CA ILE A 3 -5.47 6.06 -6.07
C ILE A 3 -6.34 4.87 -6.45
N THR A 4 -5.73 3.71 -6.69
CA THR A 4 -6.41 2.43 -6.94
C THR A 4 -5.97 1.44 -5.88
N ILE A 5 -6.93 0.80 -5.21
CA ILE A 5 -6.67 -0.19 -4.17
C ILE A 5 -7.25 -1.51 -4.62
N GLU A 6 -6.40 -2.52 -4.64
CA GLU A 6 -6.76 -3.92 -4.80
C GLU A 6 -6.59 -4.58 -3.43
N ALA A 7 -7.69 -5.08 -2.88
CA ALA A 7 -7.74 -5.65 -1.54
C ALA A 7 -8.64 -6.88 -1.51
N GLU A 8 -8.33 -7.83 -0.62
CA GLU A 8 -9.09 -9.07 -0.47
C GLU A 8 -10.47 -8.86 0.17
N ASP A 9 -10.58 -7.86 1.04
CA ASP A 9 -11.81 -7.49 1.73
C ASP A 9 -11.84 -5.98 2.05
N GLU A 10 -12.96 -5.52 2.62
CA GLU A 10 -13.16 -4.12 2.99
C GLU A 10 -12.16 -3.63 4.05
N ASN A 11 -11.73 -4.50 4.96
CA ASN A 11 -10.79 -4.15 6.02
C ASN A 11 -9.40 -3.90 5.41
N ALA A 12 -8.93 -4.78 4.54
CA ALA A 12 -7.72 -4.60 3.75
C ALA A 12 -7.81 -3.37 2.83
N ALA A 13 -8.99 -3.04 2.30
CA ALA A 13 -9.16 -1.81 1.52
C ALA A 13 -8.94 -0.54 2.35
N ILE A 14 -9.41 -0.50 3.61
CA ILE A 14 -9.17 0.60 4.55
C ILE A 14 -7.67 0.76 4.81
N TRP A 15 -6.96 -0.33 5.09
CA TRP A 15 -5.52 -0.31 5.28
C TRP A 15 -4.76 0.11 4.02
N GLY A 16 -5.24 -0.29 2.84
CA GLY A 16 -4.71 0.17 1.56
C GLY A 16 -4.74 1.70 1.42
N MET A 17 -5.80 2.36 1.88
CA MET A 17 -5.87 3.83 1.92
C MET A 17 -4.89 4.43 2.92
N VAL A 18 -4.72 3.82 4.10
CA VAL A 18 -3.74 4.26 5.11
C VAL A 18 -2.32 4.17 4.55
N PHE A 19 -1.99 3.08 3.85
CA PHE A 19 -0.69 2.89 3.19
C PHE A 19 -0.46 3.93 2.10
N ALA A 20 -1.46 4.21 1.26
CA ALA A 20 -1.37 5.26 0.24
C ALA A 20 -1.11 6.64 0.85
N ASN A 21 -1.83 7.01 1.92
CA ASN A 21 -1.65 8.29 2.60
C ASN A 21 -0.28 8.40 3.27
N SER A 22 0.19 7.33 3.91
CA SER A 22 1.54 7.27 4.47
C SER A 22 2.63 7.37 3.40
N PHE A 23 2.40 6.74 2.25
CA PHE A 23 3.28 6.86 1.08
C PHE A 23 3.36 8.31 0.63
N ILE A 24 2.22 8.98 0.43
CA ILE A 24 2.16 10.38 -0.01
C ILE A 24 2.83 11.32 1.00
N SER A 25 2.62 11.12 2.30
CA SER A 25 3.15 12.02 3.33
C SER A 25 4.65 11.89 3.54
N GLN A 26 5.22 10.71 3.31
CA GLN A 26 6.64 10.44 3.57
C GLN A 26 7.51 10.45 2.31
N LYS A 27 6.95 10.24 1.11
CA LYS A 27 7.74 10.26 -0.13
C LYS A 27 8.13 11.68 -0.54
N ARG A 28 9.40 11.83 -0.90
CA ARG A 28 9.94 12.98 -1.64
C ARG A 28 9.88 12.64 -3.13
N ASP A 29 9.23 13.48 -3.92
CA ASP A 29 8.83 13.25 -5.31
C ASP A 29 9.98 13.22 -6.36
N GLY A 30 11.23 12.94 -5.98
CA GLY A 30 12.37 12.84 -6.91
C GLY A 30 13.00 11.46 -6.81
N ASP A 31 12.83 10.58 -7.81
CA ASP A 31 13.85 10.42 -8.86
C ASP A 31 13.31 9.76 -10.15
N GLY A 32 11.98 9.58 -10.26
CA GLY A 32 11.36 8.99 -11.45
C GLY A 32 11.43 7.46 -11.54
N THR A 33 11.85 6.75 -10.48
CA THR A 33 11.72 5.30 -10.40
C THR A 33 10.40 4.87 -9.77
N ALA A 34 9.89 3.69 -10.16
CA ALA A 34 8.67 3.13 -9.59
C ALA A 34 8.95 2.77 -8.12
N ASP A 35 8.53 3.65 -7.22
CA ASP A 35 8.75 3.48 -5.80
C ASP A 35 7.74 2.47 -5.24
N SER A 36 8.17 1.21 -5.09
CA SER A 36 7.42 0.21 -4.34
C SER A 36 7.78 0.30 -2.86
N TRP A 37 6.81 0.59 -2.01
CA TRP A 37 6.97 0.57 -0.55
C TRP A 37 6.13 -0.54 0.07
N GLY A 38 6.79 -1.48 0.74
CA GLY A 38 6.14 -2.51 1.55
C GLY A 38 5.83 -2.03 2.97
N PHE A 39 4.58 -2.19 3.40
CA PHE A 39 4.14 -1.96 4.77
C PHE A 39 4.13 -3.30 5.52
N PHE A 40 5.10 -3.47 6.42
CA PHE A 40 5.22 -4.64 7.28
C PHE A 40 5.43 -4.16 8.71
N LYS A 41 4.40 -4.26 9.56
CA LYS A 41 4.57 -4.11 11.01
C LYS A 41 4.20 -5.45 11.63
N LYS A 42 5.11 -6.04 12.42
CA LYS A 42 4.96 -7.39 13.01
C LYS A 42 3.70 -7.54 13.90
N SER A 43 3.09 -6.42 14.31
CA SER A 43 1.85 -6.36 15.08
C SER A 43 0.60 -6.07 14.23
N TRP A 44 0.76 -5.84 12.92
CA TRP A 44 -0.35 -5.59 12.00
C TRP A 44 -0.65 -6.85 11.23
N THR A 45 -1.92 -7.24 11.21
CA THR A 45 -2.39 -8.34 10.38
C THR A 45 -2.39 -7.96 8.89
N HIS A 46 -2.22 -6.68 8.54
CA HIS A 46 -2.34 -6.21 7.15
C HIS A 46 -0.98 -5.88 6.53
N HIS A 47 -0.82 -6.30 5.29
CA HIS A 47 0.35 -6.07 4.45
C HIS A 47 -0.07 -5.35 3.19
N GLY A 48 0.83 -4.53 2.65
CA GLY A 48 0.55 -3.93 1.35
C GLY A 48 1.78 -3.38 0.67
N THR A 49 1.68 -3.27 -0.66
CA THR A 49 2.68 -2.64 -1.52
C THR A 49 2.04 -1.44 -2.21
N VAL A 50 2.62 -0.26 -2.00
CA VAL A 50 2.21 0.98 -2.68
C VAL A 50 3.18 1.26 -3.82
N THR A 51 2.68 1.61 -4.99
CA THR A 51 3.48 1.95 -6.18
C THR A 51 2.99 3.25 -6.79
N LYS A 52 3.88 4.24 -6.92
CA LYS A 52 3.63 5.45 -7.72
C LYS A 52 4.05 5.19 -9.18
N LYS A 53 3.10 5.30 -10.09
CA LYS A 53 3.33 5.18 -11.54
C LYS A 53 3.92 6.48 -12.08
N LYS A 54 4.61 6.41 -13.23
CA LYS A 54 5.20 7.59 -13.92
C LYS A 54 4.18 8.70 -14.22
N ASN A 55 2.91 8.35 -14.41
CA ASN A 55 1.82 9.31 -14.63
C ASN A 55 1.27 9.93 -13.32
N GLY A 56 1.93 9.69 -12.18
CA GLY A 56 1.52 10.21 -10.89
C GLY A 56 0.37 9.46 -10.21
N ASN A 57 -0.17 8.39 -10.81
CA ASN A 57 -1.20 7.56 -10.16
C ASN A 57 -0.58 6.58 -9.16
N ILE A 58 -1.33 6.25 -8.12
CA ILE A 58 -0.91 5.32 -7.07
C ILE A 58 -1.72 4.03 -7.18
N SER A 59 -1.01 2.91 -7.13
CA SER A 59 -1.59 1.56 -7.02
C SER A 59 -1.22 0.98 -5.66
N VAL A 60 -2.18 0.40 -4.96
CA VAL A 60 -1.95 -0.34 -3.71
C VAL A 60 -2.49 -1.75 -3.88
N LYS A 61 -1.67 -2.74 -3.57
CA LYS A 61 -2.13 -4.10 -3.30
C LYS A 61 -2.08 -4.32 -1.79
N CYS A 62 -3.18 -4.71 -1.17
CA CYS A 62 -3.28 -4.92 0.28
C CYS A 62 -3.92 -6.28 0.56
N TRP A 63 -3.39 -7.00 1.55
CA TRP A 63 -3.89 -8.31 1.96
C TRP A 63 -3.74 -8.49 3.46
N GLU A 64 -4.53 -9.37 4.05
CA GLU A 64 -4.38 -9.75 5.45
C GLU A 64 -3.53 -11.02 5.55
N ASN A 65 -2.56 -11.02 6.47
CA ASN A 65 -1.92 -12.24 6.92
C ASN A 65 -2.93 -12.99 7.77
N LYS A 66 -3.68 -13.88 7.12
CA LYS A 66 -4.39 -14.95 7.79
C LYS A 66 -3.30 -15.91 8.23
N GLY A 67 -2.69 -15.63 9.39
CA GLY A 67 -1.62 -16.45 9.93
C GLY A 67 -2.02 -17.91 9.79
N ASP A 68 -1.11 -18.74 9.27
CA ASP A 68 -1.34 -20.17 9.13
C ASP A 68 -1.98 -20.64 10.42
N ALA A 69 -3.23 -21.10 10.34
CA ALA A 69 -3.92 -21.70 11.45
C ALA A 69 -3.09 -22.93 11.84
N ALA A 70 -2.24 -22.75 12.87
CA ALA A 70 -1.42 -23.79 13.46
C ALA A 70 -2.30 -24.87 14.10
#